data_AF-A0A835X0E1-F1
#
_entry.id   AF-A0A835X0E1-F1
#
_cell.length_a   1.000
_cell.length_b   1.000
_cell.length_c   1.000
_cell.angle_alpha   90.00
_cell.angle_beta   90.00
_cell.angle_gamma   90.00
#
_symmetry.space_group_name_H-M   'P 1'
#
loop_
_entity.id
_entity.type
_entity.pdbx_description
1 polymer ?
#
loop_
_entity_poly.entity_id
_entity_poly.type
_entity_poly.pdbx_seq_one_letter_code
_entity_poly.pdbx_strand_id
1 'polypeptide(L)'
;MKKRIPLHKQDQRRDLVKSLSMVDLCVIGQEGDIFKTVEVVKPEIIALGYDQVHQEKFITDGCKKLNLNVKVARLQSPVPEISSSEIEKEYGEAIHDI
;
A
#
# COMPACT_ATOMS: atom_id res chain seq x y z
N MET A 1 -12.50 -0.98 -4.91
CA MET A 1 -11.65 -2.17 -4.62
C MET A 1 -12.25 -3.37 -5.33
N LYS A 2 -11.42 -4.25 -5.93
CA LYS A 2 -11.91 -5.50 -6.53
C LYS A 2 -12.66 -6.29 -5.43
N LYS A 3 -13.82 -6.87 -5.74
CA LYS A 3 -14.67 -7.62 -4.78
C LYS A 3 -14.07 -8.97 -4.30
N ARG A 4 -12.75 -9.16 -4.44
CA ARG A 4 -12.08 -10.41 -4.07
C ARG A 4 -11.56 -10.34 -2.65
N ILE A 5 -11.76 -11.42 -1.91
CA ILE A 5 -11.16 -11.60 -0.59
C ILE A 5 -9.66 -11.81 -0.80
N PRO A 6 -8.78 -11.07 -0.11
CA PRO A 6 -7.34 -11.31 -0.18
C PRO A 6 -6.98 -12.74 0.27
N LEU A 7 -6.09 -13.41 -0.47
CA LEU A 7 -5.55 -14.73 -0.10
C LEU A 7 -4.86 -14.71 1.27
N HIS A 8 -4.10 -13.65 1.55
CA HIS A 8 -3.35 -13.48 2.79
C HIS A 8 -4.03 -12.50 3.74
N LYS A 9 -4.11 -12.88 5.03
CA LYS A 9 -4.61 -12.00 6.10
C LYS A 9 -3.71 -10.77 6.24
N GLN A 10 -4.24 -9.70 6.83
CA GLN A 10 -3.52 -8.44 6.97
C GLN A 10 -2.19 -8.58 7.74
N ASP A 11 -2.15 -9.39 8.80
CA ASP A 11 -0.94 -9.61 9.58
C ASP A 11 0.14 -10.33 8.76
N GLN A 12 -0.23 -11.34 7.97
CA GLN A 12 0.70 -12.04 7.08
C GLN A 12 1.28 -11.09 6.03
N ARG A 13 0.44 -10.23 5.44
CA ARG A 13 0.88 -9.21 4.48
C ARG A 13 1.80 -8.18 5.12
N ARG A 14 1.51 -7.75 6.36
CA ARG A 14 2.39 -6.85 7.13
C ARG A 14 3.74 -7.51 7.37
N ASP A 15 3.76 -8.76 7.81
CA ASP A 15 5.00 -9.46 8.15
C ASP A 15 5.89 -9.66 6.91
N LEU A 16 5.29 -9.95 5.75
CA LEU A 16 5.99 -9.99 4.46
C LEU A 16 6.61 -8.65 4.09
N VAL A 17 5.87 -7.54 4.23
CA VAL A 17 6.41 -6.20 3.92
C VAL A 17 7.50 -5.82 4.93
N LYS A 18 7.33 -6.17 6.21
CA LYS A 18 8.30 -5.93 7.28
C LYS A 18 9.61 -6.68 7.07
N SER A 19 9.60 -7.84 6.41
CA SER A 19 10.83 -8.60 6.15
C SER A 19 11.71 -8.04 5.03
N LEU A 20 11.23 -7.01 4.31
CA LEU A 20 12.02 -6.37 3.26
C LEU A 20 13.14 -5.53 3.86
N SER A 21 14.35 -5.62 3.29
CA SER A 21 15.55 -4.98 3.85
C SER A 21 15.47 -3.45 3.90
N MET A 22 14.65 -2.82 3.06
CA MET A 22 14.48 -1.37 3.01
C MET A 22 13.36 -0.83 3.92
N VAL A 23 12.69 -1.70 4.68
CA VAL A 23 11.53 -1.32 5.51
C VAL A 23 11.94 -1.26 6.97
N ASP A 24 11.93 -0.07 7.56
CA ASP A 24 12.19 0.13 8.99
C ASP A 24 10.94 -0.17 9.85
N LEU A 25 9.76 0.21 9.37
CA LEU A 25 8.50 0.08 10.08
C LEU A 25 7.35 -0.26 9.12
N CYS A 26 6.55 -1.26 9.49
CA CYS A 26 5.32 -1.61 8.78
C CYS A 26 4.11 -1.54 9.73
N VAL A 27 3.15 -0.68 9.42
CA VAL A 27 1.94 -0.46 10.22
C VAL A 27 0.70 -0.91 9.46
N ILE A 28 -0.25 -1.52 10.16
CA ILE A 28 -1.58 -1.81 9.59
C ILE A 28 -2.37 -0.51 9.57
N GLY A 29 -2.83 -0.10 8.39
CA GLY A 29 -3.64 1.09 8.22
C GLY A 29 -5.03 0.94 8.84
N GLN A 30 -5.66 2.06 9.16
CA GLN A 30 -7.04 2.06 9.66
C GLN A 30 -8.07 1.94 8.54
N GLU A 31 -9.05 1.08 8.73
CA GLU A 31 -10.14 0.90 7.78
C GLU A 31 -11.02 2.16 7.69
N GLY A 32 -11.47 2.49 6.48
CA GLY A 32 -12.39 3.59 6.22
C GLY A 32 -11.74 4.98 6.17
N ASP A 33 -10.59 5.19 6.81
CA ASP A 33 -9.90 6.48 6.81
C ASP A 33 -8.37 6.34 6.81
N ILE A 34 -7.79 6.53 5.62
CA ILE A 34 -6.33 6.48 5.42
C ILE A 34 -5.59 7.60 6.16
N PHE A 35 -6.24 8.74 6.42
CA PHE A 35 -5.60 9.92 7.01
C PHE A 35 -5.30 9.74 8.49
N LYS A 36 -6.00 8.85 9.20
CA LYS A 36 -5.67 8.50 10.59
C LYS A 36 -4.28 7.89 10.71
N THR A 37 -3.86 7.11 9.72
CA THR A 37 -2.50 6.57 9.68
C THR A 37 -1.48 7.70 9.47
N VAL A 38 -1.81 8.65 8.59
CA VAL A 38 -0.96 9.83 8.32
C VAL A 38 -0.83 10.73 9.55
N GLU A 39 -1.89 10.91 10.33
CA GLU A 39 -1.88 11.71 11.57
C GLU A 39 -0.96 11.12 12.64
N VAL A 40 -0.94 9.79 12.75
CA VAL A 40 -0.07 9.08 13.71
C VAL A 40 1.39 9.10 13.25
N VAL A 41 1.65 8.80 11.97
CA VAL A 41 3.01 8.67 11.43
C VAL A 41 3.66 10.04 11.14
N LYS A 42 2.86 11.04 10.75
CA LYS A 42 3.28 12.40 10.37
C LYS A 42 4.43 12.42 9.33
N PRO A 43 4.24 11.78 8.17
CA PRO A 43 5.30 11.67 7.17
C PRO A 43 5.60 13.03 6.52
N GLU A 44 6.86 13.24 6.12
CA GLU A 44 7.24 14.38 5.28
C GLU A 44 6.93 14.12 3.79
N ILE A 45 6.99 12.84 3.37
CA ILE A 45 6.78 12.41 2.00
C ILE A 45 5.86 11.18 1.98
N ILE A 46 4.88 11.17 1.08
CA ILE A 46 4.04 10.00 0.76
C ILE A 46 4.33 9.58 -0.68
N ALA A 47 4.79 8.34 -0.83
CA ALA A 47 4.92 7.70 -2.13
C ALA A 47 3.66 6.89 -2.47
N LEU A 48 3.06 7.15 -3.63
CA LEU A 48 1.92 6.40 -4.16
C LEU A 48 2.38 5.41 -5.24
N GLY A 49 1.81 4.21 -5.21
CA GLY A 49 1.97 3.25 -6.31
C GLY A 49 1.37 3.77 -7.62
N TYR A 50 1.94 3.34 -8.74
CA TYR A 50 1.53 3.73 -10.10
C TYR A 50 0.03 3.47 -10.36
N ASP A 51 -0.50 2.38 -9.80
CA ASP A 51 -1.85 1.85 -10.00
C ASP A 51 -2.88 2.36 -8.97
N GLN A 52 -2.48 3.20 -8.02
CA GLN A 52 -3.40 3.69 -6.98
C GLN A 52 -4.37 4.75 -7.50
N VAL A 53 -5.66 4.56 -7.21
CA VAL A 53 -6.77 5.41 -7.68
C VAL A 53 -6.75 6.82 -7.05
N HIS A 54 -6.18 6.96 -5.84
CA HIS A 54 -6.14 8.24 -5.15
C HIS A 54 -5.26 9.23 -5.92
N GLN A 55 -5.82 10.36 -6.32
CA GLN A 55 -5.07 11.43 -6.96
C GLN A 55 -4.16 12.11 -5.95
N GLU A 56 -2.98 12.56 -6.38
CA GLU A 56 -2.01 13.26 -5.51
C GLU A 56 -2.65 14.46 -4.82
N LYS A 57 -3.49 15.20 -5.55
CA LYS A 57 -4.25 16.34 -5.00
C LYS A 57 -5.15 15.94 -3.83
N PHE A 58 -5.85 14.81 -3.91
CA PHE A 58 -6.71 14.33 -2.82
C PHE A 58 -5.90 14.04 -1.55
N ILE A 59 -4.73 13.42 -1.70
CA ILE A 59 -3.84 13.13 -0.57
C ILE A 59 -3.28 14.42 0.02
N THR A 60 -2.76 15.32 -0.82
CA THR A 60 -2.22 16.61 -0.39
C THR A 60 -3.27 17.46 0.33
N ASP A 61 -4.48 17.56 -0.20
CA ASP A 61 -5.56 18.35 0.41
C ASP A 61 -6.04 17.73 1.74
N GLY A 62 -6.09 16.40 1.83
CA GLY A 62 -6.38 15.72 3.09
C GLY A 62 -5.31 15.92 4.16
N CYS A 63 -4.02 15.88 3.78
CA CYS A 63 -2.91 16.15 4.70
C CYS A 63 -2.93 17.60 5.21
N LYS A 64 -3.28 18.56 4.35
CA LYS A 64 -3.43 19.97 4.76
C LYS A 64 -4.50 20.16 5.83
N LYS A 65 -5.60 19.39 5.79
CA LYS A 65 -6.64 19.44 6.84
C LYS A 65 -6.12 18.94 8.20
N LEU A 66 -5.08 18.11 8.19
CA LEU A 66 -4.36 17.67 9.39
C LEU A 66 -3.23 18.64 9.79
N ASN A 67 -3.11 19.80 9.14
CA ASN A 67 -1.99 20.74 9.29
C ASN A 67 -0.61 20.11 8.97
N LEU A 68 -0.58 19.13 8.07
CA LEU A 68 0.66 18.50 7.59
C LEU A 68 0.98 18.96 6.17
N ASN A 69 2.20 19.47 5.97
CA ASN A 69 2.70 19.86 4.66
C ASN A 69 3.50 18.71 4.03
N VAL A 70 2.78 17.74 3.46
CA VAL A 70 3.35 16.50 2.93
C VAL A 70 3.62 16.62 1.43
N LYS A 71 4.79 16.16 0.98
CA LYS A 71 5.08 15.99 -0.45
C LYS A 71 4.54 14.65 -0.94
N VAL A 72 3.77 14.65 -2.02
CA VAL A 72 3.27 13.42 -2.63
C VAL A 72 4.06 13.14 -3.91
N ALA A 73 4.55 11.92 -4.06
CA ALA A 73 5.23 11.47 -5.27
C ALA A 73 4.59 10.17 -5.77
N ARG A 74 4.24 10.09 -7.04
CA ARG A 74 3.81 8.84 -7.66
C ARG A 74 4.98 8.10 -8.26
N LEU A 75 5.16 6.86 -7.82
CA LEU A 75 6.20 5.97 -8.32
C LEU A 75 5.74 5.29 -9.62
N GLN A 76 6.71 4.91 -10.45
CA GLN A 76 6.51 4.01 -11.59
C GLN A 76 6.89 2.58 -11.18
N SER A 77 6.31 1.58 -11.83
CA SER A 77 6.77 0.19 -11.67
C SER A 77 7.76 -0.17 -12.77
N PRO A 78 8.91 -0.78 -12.43
CA PRO A 78 9.82 -1.34 -13.43
C PRO A 78 9.25 -2.62 -14.07
N VAL A 79 8.27 -3.28 -13.43
CA VAL A 79 7.63 -4.53 -13.89
C VAL A 79 6.11 -4.44 -13.73
N PRO A 80 5.42 -3.62 -14.54
CA PRO A 80 3.97 -3.39 -14.38
C PRO A 80 3.10 -4.62 -14.71
N GLU A 81 3.67 -5.61 -15.40
CA GLU A 81 3.04 -6.87 -15.82
C GLU A 81 3.10 -7.98 -14.76
N ILE A 82 3.66 -7.70 -13.58
CA ILE A 82 3.68 -8.68 -12.48
C ILE A 82 2.71 -8.19 -11.40
N SER A 83 1.60 -8.93 -11.25
CA SER A 83 0.62 -8.68 -10.20
C SER A 83 0.27 -9.94 -9.41
N SER A 84 -0.26 -9.75 -8.20
CA SER A 84 -0.75 -10.88 -7.39
C SER A 84 -1.86 -11.67 -8.10
N SER A 85 -2.65 -11.02 -8.97
CA SER A 85 -3.68 -11.70 -9.76
C SER A 85 -3.08 -12.59 -10.86
N GLU A 86 -1.93 -12.23 -11.43
CA GLU A 86 -1.22 -13.05 -12.40
C GLU A 86 -0.54 -14.24 -11.73
N ILE A 87 0.11 -14.02 -10.59
CA ILE A 87 0.70 -15.10 -9.79
C ILE A 87 -0.38 -16.09 -9.35
N GLU A 88 -1.52 -15.60 -8.83
CA GLU A 88 -2.65 -16.48 -8.46
C GLU A 88 -3.17 -17.29 -9.67
N LYS A 89 -3.22 -16.68 -10.86
CA LYS A 89 -3.67 -17.37 -12.08
C LYS A 89 -2.68 -18.45 -12.55
N GLU A 90 -1.38 -18.21 -12.39
CA GLU A 90 -0.33 -19.14 -12.80
C GLU A 90 -0.19 -20.33 -11.84
N TYR A 91 -0.20 -20.08 -10.53
CA TYR A 91 0.10 -21.10 -9.52
C TYR A 91 -1.14 -21.69 -8.84
N GLY A 92 -2.31 -21.04 -8.91
CA GLY A 92 -3.56 -21.55 -8.35
C GLY A 92 -3.44 -21.96 -6.87
N GLU A 93 -3.90 -23.17 -6.54
CA GLU A 93 -3.82 -23.73 -5.19
C GLU A 93 -2.40 -24.13 -4.76
N ALA A 94 -1.48 -24.32 -5.70
CA ALA A 94 -0.09 -24.70 -5.43
C ALA A 94 0.77 -23.53 -4.91
N ILE A 95 0.19 -22.33 -4.72
CA ILE A 95 0.90 -21.13 -4.24
C ILE A 95 1.46 -21.29 -2.82
N HIS A 96 0.97 -22.28 -2.07
CA HIS A 96 1.41 -22.58 -0.69
C HIS A 96 2.41 -23.74 -0.61
N ASP A 97 2.71 -24.41 -1.72
CA ASP A 97 3.59 -25.59 -1.79
C ASP A 97 5.01 -25.25 -2.29
N ILE A 98 5.37 -23.96 -2.32
CA ILE A 98 6.70 -23.43 -2.69
C ILE A 98 7.47 -23.05 -1.43
#